data_AF-A0A7Y9RY26-F1
#
_entry.id   AF-A0A7Y9RY26-F1
#
_cell.length_a   1.000
_cell.length_b   1.000
_cell.length_c   1.000
_cell.angle_alpha   90.00
_cell.angle_beta   90.00
_cell.angle_gamma   90.00
#
_symmetry.space_group_name_H-M   'P 1'
#
loop_
_entity.id
_entity.type
_entity.pdbx_description
1 polymer ?
#
loop_
_entity_poly.entity_id
_entity_poly.type
_entity_poly.pdbx_seq_one_letter_code
_entity_poly.pdbx_strand_id
1 'polypeptide(L)'
;MRHERTVRLLAASTLAAVVAFLVLDVIASAVAADGYSMKRDYVSSLAADGSSVAALGSLCLAAFALAHLLAGILMLAAWRTKIAGAFLVLAGVLFGLVVLFRADCHHGEAGCGTGQRSGLISLEAGMHGVVAGTLAAVMFFTMLVAVVSAFFERGPDRVAGFLALPFFWASFTGIGMMNKSEAIGAWERLWLGASVGWLVVLAMAALLAQRRRRRPAPR
;
A
#
# COMPACT_ATOMS: atom_id res chain seq x y z
N MET A 1 22.63 2.35 -20.88
CA MET A 1 22.96 3.11 -19.63
C MET A 1 21.78 3.89 -19.03
N ARG A 2 21.00 4.66 -19.81
CA ARG A 2 19.87 5.49 -19.28
C ARG A 2 18.78 4.65 -18.58
N HIS A 3 18.35 3.55 -19.21
CA HIS A 3 17.32 2.66 -18.67
C HIS A 3 17.70 2.02 -17.32
N GLU A 4 18.95 1.58 -17.15
CA GLU A 4 19.40 1.00 -15.88
C GLU A 4 19.38 2.01 -14.74
N ARG A 5 19.80 3.26 -14.99
CA ARG A 5 19.75 4.33 -13.98
C ARG A 5 18.30 4.61 -13.57
N THR A 6 17.37 4.68 -14.53
CA THR A 6 15.94 4.87 -14.26
C THR A 6 15.38 3.78 -13.35
N VAL A 7 15.61 2.51 -13.66
CA VAL A 7 15.11 1.38 -12.86
C VAL A 7 15.70 1.37 -11.44
N ARG A 8 16.98 1.75 -11.25
CA ARG A 8 17.56 1.89 -9.90
C ARG A 8 16.91 3.00 -9.11
N LEU A 9 16.74 4.15 -9.75
CA LEU A 9 16.21 5.34 -9.10
C LEU A 9 14.76 5.09 -8.69
N LEU A 10 13.94 4.49 -9.56
CA LEU A 10 12.59 4.06 -9.22
C LEU A 10 12.57 3.07 -8.04
N ALA A 11 13.40 2.02 -8.06
CA ALA A 11 13.44 1.05 -6.97
C ALA A 11 13.89 1.69 -5.64
N ALA A 12 14.90 2.55 -5.66
CA ALA A 12 15.36 3.27 -4.47
C ALA A 12 14.30 4.23 -3.95
N SER A 13 13.63 4.99 -4.83
CA SER A 13 12.55 5.89 -4.45
C SER A 13 11.32 5.14 -3.92
N THR A 14 10.97 3.97 -4.47
CA THR A 14 9.93 3.09 -3.92
C THR A 14 10.27 2.70 -2.49
N LEU A 15 11.50 2.24 -2.23
CA LEU A 15 11.94 1.88 -0.88
C LEU A 15 11.93 3.08 0.07
N ALA A 16 12.39 4.25 -0.39
CA ALA A 16 12.38 5.46 0.42
C ALA A 16 10.95 5.88 0.79
N ALA A 17 10.00 5.79 -0.16
CA ALA A 17 8.59 6.08 0.08
C ALA A 17 7.95 5.07 1.04
N VAL A 18 8.29 3.78 0.94
CA VAL A 18 7.88 2.75 1.91
C VAL A 18 8.40 3.06 3.31
N VAL A 19 9.68 3.42 3.45
CA VAL A 19 10.26 3.79 4.74
C VAL A 19 9.59 5.04 5.30
N ALA A 20 9.32 6.04 4.47
CA ALA A 20 8.59 7.24 4.87
C ALA A 20 7.19 6.90 5.39
N PHE A 21 6.45 6.04 4.69
CA PHE A 21 5.14 5.53 5.16
C PHE A 21 5.25 4.89 6.55
N LEU A 22 6.16 3.93 6.72
CA LEU A 22 6.32 3.22 8.01
C LEU A 22 6.69 4.16 9.15
N VAL A 23 7.62 5.10 8.91
CA VAL A 23 8.05 6.06 9.92
C VAL A 23 6.92 7.01 10.29
N LEU A 24 6.21 7.53 9.29
CA LEU A 24 5.07 8.44 9.51
C LEU A 24 3.92 7.74 10.23
N ASP A 25 3.60 6.48 9.90
CA ASP A 25 2.58 5.69 10.61
C ASP A 25 2.93 5.53 12.09
N VAL A 26 4.18 5.14 12.38
CA VAL A 26 4.67 4.97 13.76
C VAL A 26 4.62 6.29 14.52
N ILE A 27 5.13 7.38 13.93
CA ILE A 27 5.13 8.70 14.58
C ILE A 27 3.71 9.18 14.80
N ALA A 28 2.85 9.15 13.77
CA ALA A 28 1.46 9.59 13.85
C ALA A 28 0.70 8.80 14.92
N SER A 29 0.84 7.48 14.94
CA SER A 29 0.22 6.62 15.94
C SER A 29 0.73 6.88 17.36
N ALA A 30 2.01 7.24 17.52
CA ALA A 30 2.61 7.49 18.83
C ALA A 30 2.21 8.84 19.44
N VAL A 31 1.85 9.81 18.60
CA VAL A 31 1.48 11.18 19.02
C VAL A 31 -0.01 11.48 18.83
N ALA A 32 -0.80 10.48 18.44
CA ALA A 32 -2.26 10.55 18.36
C ALA A 32 -2.88 10.78 19.75
N ALA A 33 -4.11 11.29 19.78
CA ALA A 33 -4.84 11.65 20.99
C ALA A 33 -5.10 10.45 21.92
N ASP A 34 -5.30 10.76 23.20
CA ASP A 34 -5.58 9.79 24.25
C ASP A 34 -6.81 8.93 23.90
N GLY A 35 -6.57 7.65 23.60
CA GLY A 35 -7.61 6.69 23.21
C GLY A 35 -7.34 5.99 21.88
N TYR A 36 -6.47 6.52 21.03
CA TYR A 36 -6.04 5.84 19.80
C TYR A 36 -5.33 4.52 20.14
N SER A 37 -5.69 3.46 19.43
CA SER A 37 -5.15 2.13 19.59
C SER A 37 -4.87 1.51 18.24
N MET A 38 -3.61 1.20 17.95
CA MET A 38 -3.21 0.48 16.73
C MET A 38 -3.95 -0.87 16.53
N LYS A 39 -4.50 -1.44 17.61
CA LYS A 39 -5.29 -2.67 17.53
C LYS A 39 -6.71 -2.42 17.02
N ARG A 40 -7.34 -1.31 17.42
CA ARG A 40 -8.76 -1.04 17.20
C ARG A 40 -9.04 0.01 16.14
N ASP A 41 -8.08 0.88 15.88
CA ASP A 41 -8.28 2.06 15.05
C ASP A 41 -7.50 1.95 13.75
N TYR A 42 -8.14 2.40 12.67
CA TYR A 42 -7.54 2.37 11.36
C TYR A 42 -6.34 3.36 11.27
N VAL A 43 -5.40 3.08 10.39
CA VAL A 43 -4.35 4.02 9.97
C VAL A 43 -5.00 5.19 9.24
N SER A 44 -6.05 4.94 8.46
CA SER A 44 -6.78 5.99 7.74
C SER A 44 -7.48 6.99 8.66
N SER A 45 -7.83 6.61 9.91
CA SER A 45 -8.42 7.55 10.87
C SER A 45 -7.42 8.60 11.35
N LEU A 46 -6.11 8.31 11.33
CA LEU A 46 -5.08 9.30 11.61
C LEU A 46 -5.09 10.44 10.59
N ALA A 47 -5.50 10.16 9.36
CA ALA A 47 -5.61 11.12 8.27
C ALA A 47 -6.99 11.78 8.19
N ALA A 48 -7.94 11.46 9.08
CA ALA A 48 -9.31 11.94 8.97
C ALA A 48 -9.48 13.40 9.41
N ASP A 49 -10.57 14.04 8.99
CA ASP A 49 -10.93 15.37 9.44
C ASP A 49 -11.38 15.34 10.90
N GLY A 50 -10.80 16.21 11.73
CA GLY A 50 -10.93 16.17 13.19
C GLY A 50 -9.85 15.36 13.92
N SER A 51 -8.99 14.63 13.20
CA SER A 51 -7.82 13.98 13.79
C SER A 51 -6.79 15.00 14.27
N SER A 52 -6.25 14.80 15.47
CA SER A 52 -5.19 15.64 16.04
C SER A 52 -3.88 15.57 15.24
N VAL A 53 -3.67 14.47 14.52
CA VAL A 53 -2.48 14.15 13.72
C VAL A 53 -2.79 14.06 12.22
N ALA A 54 -3.90 14.66 11.80
CA ALA A 54 -4.39 14.73 10.41
C ALA A 54 -3.27 14.90 9.37
N ALA A 55 -2.41 15.90 9.55
CA ALA A 55 -1.33 16.18 8.62
C ALA A 55 -0.31 15.02 8.50
N LEU A 56 0.07 14.41 9.62
CA LEU A 56 0.98 13.25 9.62
C LEU A 56 0.32 12.03 8.99
N GLY A 57 -0.97 11.78 9.28
CA GLY A 57 -1.75 10.72 8.65
C GLY A 57 -1.88 10.90 7.13
N SER A 58 -2.17 12.11 6.66
CA SER A 58 -2.23 12.41 5.23
C SER A 58 -0.88 12.25 4.54
N LEU A 59 0.22 12.70 5.17
CA LEU A 59 1.58 12.49 4.64
C LEU A 59 1.95 11.00 4.61
N CYS A 60 1.55 10.24 5.62
CA CYS A 60 1.73 8.79 5.69
C CYS A 60 1.08 8.11 4.48
N LEU A 61 -0.22 8.34 4.26
CA LEU A 61 -0.96 7.78 3.13
C LEU A 61 -0.44 8.28 1.78
N ALA A 62 -0.01 9.54 1.68
CA ALA A 62 0.59 10.09 0.46
C ALA A 62 1.93 9.43 0.12
N ALA A 63 2.78 9.16 1.12
CA ALA A 63 4.01 8.40 0.94
C ALA A 63 3.70 6.97 0.44
N PHE A 64 2.63 6.35 0.94
CA PHE A 64 2.23 5.03 0.49
C PHE A 64 1.65 5.02 -0.93
N ALA A 65 0.86 6.04 -1.29
CA ALA A 65 0.41 6.28 -2.65
C ALA A 65 1.60 6.38 -3.61
N LEU A 66 2.60 7.20 -3.25
CA LEU A 66 3.82 7.39 -4.03
C LEU A 66 4.60 6.08 -4.19
N ALA A 67 4.71 5.27 -3.13
CA ALA A 67 5.38 3.97 -3.19
C ALA A 67 4.73 3.04 -4.24
N HIS A 68 3.40 2.98 -4.27
CA HIS A 68 2.65 2.19 -5.25
C HIS A 68 2.82 2.72 -6.68
N LEU A 69 2.72 4.04 -6.87
CA LEU A 69 2.94 4.68 -8.18
C LEU A 69 4.33 4.35 -8.73
N LEU A 70 5.37 4.53 -7.91
CA LEU A 70 6.76 4.26 -8.30
C LEU A 70 7.00 2.78 -8.58
N ALA A 71 6.43 1.89 -7.77
CA ALA A 71 6.52 0.44 -7.98
C ALA A 71 5.78 -0.01 -9.24
N GLY A 72 4.62 0.57 -9.53
CA GLY A 72 3.87 0.34 -10.76
C GLY A 72 4.67 0.79 -11.99
N ILE A 73 5.23 2.01 -11.96
CA ILE A 73 6.10 2.51 -13.03
C ILE A 73 7.36 1.64 -13.16
N LEU A 74 7.95 1.18 -12.06
CA LEU A 74 9.08 0.25 -12.05
C LEU A 74 8.73 -1.06 -12.77
N MET A 75 7.59 -1.68 -12.45
CA MET A 75 7.12 -2.90 -13.12
C MET A 75 6.84 -2.65 -14.60
N LEU A 76 6.19 -1.54 -14.94
CA LEU A 76 5.94 -1.14 -16.33
C LEU A 76 7.24 -0.89 -17.10
N ALA A 77 8.29 -0.40 -16.45
CA ALA A 77 9.58 -0.17 -17.10
C ALA A 77 10.41 -1.46 -17.22
N ALA A 78 10.43 -2.30 -16.19
CA ALA A 78 11.42 -3.37 -16.06
C ALA A 78 10.88 -4.78 -16.38
N TRP A 79 9.57 -5.03 -16.25
CA TRP A 79 8.99 -6.38 -16.25
C TRP A 79 8.05 -6.59 -17.44
N ARG A 80 7.70 -7.86 -17.74
CA ARG A 80 6.76 -8.19 -18.84
C ARG A 80 5.29 -8.08 -18.39
N THR A 81 5.00 -8.20 -17.10
CA THR A 81 3.68 -7.98 -16.48
C THR A 81 3.18 -6.52 -16.51
N LYS A 82 2.71 -6.04 -17.66
CA LYS A 82 2.18 -4.67 -17.75
C LYS A 82 0.88 -4.48 -16.96
N ILE A 83 0.04 -5.52 -16.91
CA ILE A 83 -1.24 -5.47 -16.20
C ILE A 83 -1.03 -5.27 -14.69
N ALA A 84 -0.17 -6.09 -14.05
CA ALA A 84 0.13 -5.91 -12.62
C ALA A 84 0.71 -4.51 -12.32
N GLY A 85 1.57 -3.99 -13.20
CA GLY A 85 2.08 -2.62 -13.08
C GLY A 85 0.97 -1.56 -13.18
N ALA A 86 0.01 -1.72 -14.09
CA ALA A 86 -1.13 -0.81 -14.22
C ALA A 86 -2.04 -0.83 -12.98
N PHE A 87 -2.29 -2.01 -12.41
CA PHE A 87 -3.06 -2.14 -11.17
C PHE A 87 -2.34 -1.50 -9.97
N LEU A 88 -0.99 -1.57 -9.88
CA LEU A 88 -0.23 -0.83 -8.87
C LEU A 88 -0.34 0.68 -9.05
N VAL A 89 -0.27 1.18 -10.28
CA VAL A 89 -0.48 2.61 -10.55
C VAL A 89 -1.88 3.02 -10.13
N LEU A 90 -2.90 2.22 -10.48
CA LEU A 90 -4.27 2.47 -10.06
C LEU A 90 -4.40 2.46 -8.53
N ALA A 91 -3.76 1.52 -7.84
CA ALA A 91 -3.73 1.50 -6.37
C ALA A 91 -3.12 2.78 -5.79
N GLY A 92 -2.00 3.24 -6.37
CA GLY A 92 -1.37 4.51 -5.97
C GLY A 92 -2.30 5.71 -6.17
N VAL A 93 -3.02 5.77 -7.29
CA VAL A 93 -4.05 6.81 -7.53
C VAL A 93 -5.18 6.71 -6.51
N LEU A 94 -5.69 5.51 -6.24
CA LEU A 94 -6.77 5.30 -5.27
C LEU A 94 -6.34 5.67 -3.85
N PHE A 95 -5.11 5.35 -3.43
CA PHE A 95 -4.57 5.86 -2.15
C PHE A 95 -4.53 7.38 -2.14
N GLY A 96 -4.11 8.03 -3.23
CA GLY A 96 -4.19 9.49 -3.36
C GLY A 96 -5.61 10.02 -3.20
N LEU A 97 -6.60 9.35 -3.78
CA LEU A 97 -8.01 9.70 -3.60
C LEU A 97 -8.49 9.48 -2.15
N VAL A 98 -8.00 8.47 -1.43
CA VAL A 98 -8.27 8.30 0.02
C VAL A 98 -7.73 9.48 0.83
N VAL A 99 -6.58 10.05 0.44
CA VAL A 99 -6.04 11.26 1.09
C VAL A 99 -6.90 12.50 0.80
N LEU A 100 -7.50 12.57 -0.39
CA LEU A 100 -8.35 13.69 -0.79
C LEU A 100 -9.76 13.61 -0.17
N PHE A 101 -10.39 12.43 -0.26
CA PHE A 101 -11.68 12.16 0.35
C PHE A 101 -11.46 11.60 1.74
N ARG A 102 -11.23 12.48 2.71
CA ARG A 102 -10.93 12.11 4.09
C ARG A 102 -12.22 11.71 4.79
N ALA A 103 -12.12 10.83 5.78
CA ALA A 103 -13.26 10.49 6.61
C ALA A 103 -13.55 11.66 7.57
N ASP A 104 -14.83 11.90 7.88
CA ASP A 104 -15.23 12.85 8.91
C ASP A 104 -15.19 12.20 10.29
N CYS A 105 -14.26 12.63 11.14
CA CYS A 105 -14.06 12.14 12.52
C CYS A 105 -14.18 13.28 13.53
N HIS A 106 -15.39 13.83 13.71
CA HIS A 106 -15.65 14.99 14.60
C HIS A 106 -15.25 14.78 16.07
N HIS A 107 -15.06 13.55 16.51
CA HIS A 107 -14.64 13.20 17.88
C HIS A 107 -13.17 12.75 17.96
N GLY A 108 -12.39 12.96 16.90
CA GLY A 108 -11.01 12.51 16.79
C GLY A 108 -10.86 11.12 16.17
N GLU A 109 -9.61 10.71 15.99
CA GLU A 109 -9.18 9.51 15.29
C GLU A 109 -9.53 8.19 15.99
N ALA A 110 -9.77 8.22 17.30
CA ALA A 110 -10.10 7.04 18.11
C ALA A 110 -11.56 6.59 17.88
N GLY A 111 -11.75 5.31 17.58
CA GLY A 111 -13.04 4.72 17.22
C GLY A 111 -13.60 5.20 15.89
N CYS A 112 -12.85 5.97 15.11
CA CYS A 112 -13.38 6.46 13.84
C CYS A 112 -13.41 5.34 12.79
N GLY A 113 -14.55 5.24 12.10
CA GLY A 113 -14.82 4.16 11.13
C GLY A 113 -15.37 2.87 11.74
N THR A 114 -15.60 2.80 13.06
CA THR A 114 -16.06 1.56 13.75
C THR A 114 -17.55 1.51 14.03
N GLY A 115 -18.35 2.41 13.45
CA GLY A 115 -19.79 2.42 13.61
C GLY A 115 -20.37 3.81 13.32
N GLN A 116 -21.29 3.88 12.35
CA GLN A 116 -22.06 5.09 12.07
C GLN A 116 -22.85 5.50 13.31
N ARG A 117 -22.45 6.60 13.95
CA ARG A 117 -23.34 7.33 14.86
C ARG A 117 -24.15 8.32 14.03
N SER A 118 -25.34 7.86 13.63
CA SER A 118 -26.55 8.64 13.35
C SER A 118 -26.38 10.01 12.66
N GLY A 119 -26.59 10.03 11.34
CA GLY A 119 -26.72 11.26 10.54
C GLY A 119 -26.52 10.97 9.06
N LEU A 120 -27.07 11.80 8.18
CA LEU A 120 -26.84 11.76 6.73
C LEU A 120 -25.33 11.59 6.45
N ILE A 121 -24.94 10.55 5.71
CA ILE A 121 -23.55 10.33 5.29
C ILE A 121 -23.16 11.51 4.40
N SER A 122 -22.12 12.26 4.77
CA SER A 122 -21.56 13.30 3.89
C SER A 122 -21.10 12.66 2.57
N LEU A 123 -21.18 13.41 1.46
CA LEU A 123 -20.69 12.91 0.17
C LEU A 123 -19.23 12.45 0.26
N GLU A 124 -18.42 13.16 1.04
CA GLU A 124 -17.01 12.86 1.28
C GLU A 124 -16.82 11.52 2.01
N ALA A 125 -17.55 11.27 3.09
CA ALA A 125 -17.52 9.98 3.78
C ALA A 125 -18.00 8.83 2.89
N GLY A 126 -19.02 9.07 2.05
CA GLY A 126 -19.49 8.10 1.06
C GLY A 126 -18.42 7.76 0.02
N MET A 127 -17.77 8.78 -0.54
CA MET A 127 -16.68 8.63 -1.49
C MET A 127 -15.46 7.94 -0.88
N HIS A 128 -15.09 8.27 0.36
CA HIS A 128 -14.03 7.59 1.09
C HIS A 128 -14.27 6.09 1.15
N GLY A 129 -15.48 5.65 1.55
CA GLY A 129 -15.84 4.24 1.62
C GLY A 129 -15.77 3.52 0.27
N VAL A 130 -16.29 4.15 -0.79
CA VAL A 130 -16.23 3.59 -2.16
C VAL A 130 -14.79 3.46 -2.64
N VAL A 131 -13.98 4.50 -2.46
CA VAL A 131 -12.58 4.52 -2.88
C VAL A 131 -11.77 3.49 -2.09
N ALA A 132 -11.93 3.42 -0.77
CA ALA A 132 -11.24 2.46 0.09
C ALA A 132 -11.63 1.00 -0.24
N GLY A 133 -12.91 0.72 -0.48
CA GLY A 133 -13.38 -0.59 -0.91
C GLY A 133 -12.84 -1.00 -2.28
N THR A 134 -12.83 -0.05 -3.23
CA THR A 134 -12.25 -0.27 -4.57
C THR A 134 -10.75 -0.51 -4.50
N LEU A 135 -10.04 0.25 -3.67
CA LEU A 135 -8.60 0.09 -3.41
C LEU A 135 -8.28 -1.30 -2.87
N ALA A 136 -9.04 -1.79 -1.90
CA ALA A 136 -8.87 -3.13 -1.34
C ALA A 136 -8.99 -4.21 -2.43
N ALA A 137 -10.00 -4.11 -3.30
CA ALA A 137 -10.19 -5.02 -4.44
C ALA A 137 -9.03 -4.93 -5.46
N VAL A 138 -8.62 -3.72 -5.82
CA VAL A 138 -7.50 -3.49 -6.76
C VAL A 138 -6.22 -4.12 -6.22
N MET A 139 -5.90 -3.93 -4.94
CA MET A 139 -4.72 -4.52 -4.32
C MET A 139 -4.73 -6.05 -4.36
N PHE A 140 -5.89 -6.66 -4.07
CA PHE A 140 -6.09 -8.10 -4.19
C PHE A 140 -5.81 -8.60 -5.61
N PHE A 141 -6.42 -7.96 -6.63
CA PHE A 141 -6.21 -8.34 -8.03
C PHE A 141 -4.77 -8.13 -8.48
N THR A 142 -4.10 -7.08 -8.01
CA THR A 142 -2.71 -6.79 -8.37
C THR A 142 -1.80 -7.96 -7.99
N MET A 143 -1.90 -8.44 -6.74
CA MET A 143 -1.10 -9.55 -6.25
C MET A 143 -1.47 -10.87 -6.96
N LEU A 144 -2.76 -11.11 -7.21
CA LEU A 144 -3.21 -12.29 -7.95
C LEU A 144 -2.64 -12.32 -9.38
N VAL A 145 -2.72 -11.19 -10.10
CA VAL A 145 -2.16 -11.07 -11.45
C VAL A 145 -0.65 -11.27 -11.45
N ALA A 146 0.05 -10.76 -10.42
CA ALA A 146 1.50 -10.97 -10.28
C ALA A 146 1.86 -12.45 -10.06
N VAL A 147 1.10 -13.17 -9.22
CA VAL A 147 1.25 -14.63 -9.01
C VAL A 147 1.03 -15.38 -10.32
N VAL A 148 -0.11 -15.14 -10.98
CA VAL A 148 -0.46 -15.79 -12.25
C VAL A 148 0.64 -15.57 -13.29
N SER A 149 1.11 -14.33 -13.42
CA SER A 149 2.12 -13.99 -14.39
C SER A 149 3.47 -14.66 -14.12
N ALA A 150 3.85 -14.88 -12.87
CA ALA A 150 5.06 -15.63 -12.54
C ALA A 150 5.05 -17.06 -13.09
N PHE A 151 3.88 -17.70 -13.25
CA PHE A 151 3.80 -19.02 -13.88
C PHE A 151 4.09 -18.97 -15.39
N PHE A 152 3.72 -17.88 -16.05
CA PHE A 152 3.86 -17.73 -17.51
C PHE A 152 5.19 -17.08 -17.93
N GLU A 153 5.86 -16.35 -17.03
CA GLU A 153 7.13 -15.68 -17.32
C GLU A 153 8.35 -16.60 -17.14
N ARG A 154 9.35 -16.44 -18.02
CA ARG A 154 10.69 -17.05 -17.88
C ARG A 154 11.67 -15.96 -17.47
N GLY A 155 12.15 -15.95 -16.22
CA GLY A 155 13.13 -14.97 -15.76
C GLY A 155 13.17 -14.72 -14.24
N PRO A 156 14.04 -13.82 -13.75
CA PRO A 156 14.11 -13.44 -12.33
C PRO A 156 12.80 -12.86 -11.77
N ASP A 157 11.95 -12.32 -12.65
CA ASP A 157 10.65 -11.74 -12.33
C ASP A 157 9.67 -12.81 -11.80
N ARG A 158 9.86 -14.09 -12.18
CA ARG A 158 9.09 -15.23 -11.69
C ARG A 158 9.22 -15.46 -10.18
N VAL A 159 10.41 -15.30 -9.62
CA VAL A 159 10.62 -15.46 -8.17
C VAL A 159 9.84 -14.40 -7.42
N ALA A 160 9.88 -13.16 -7.90
CA ALA A 160 9.17 -12.06 -7.27
C ALA A 160 7.64 -12.21 -7.38
N GLY A 161 7.13 -12.72 -8.50
CA GLY A 161 5.70 -13.06 -8.60
C GLY A 161 5.29 -14.27 -7.75
N PHE A 162 6.14 -15.28 -7.56
CA PHE A 162 5.87 -16.35 -6.58
C PHE A 162 5.86 -15.85 -5.15
N LEU A 163 6.78 -14.94 -4.80
CA LEU A 163 6.82 -14.30 -3.49
C LEU A 163 5.59 -13.42 -3.25
N ALA A 164 4.80 -13.06 -4.27
CA ALA A 164 3.52 -12.37 -4.09
C ALA A 164 2.47 -13.25 -3.40
N LEU A 165 2.60 -14.59 -3.41
CA LEU A 165 1.62 -15.51 -2.83
C LEU A 165 1.44 -15.36 -1.30
N PRO A 166 2.49 -15.34 -0.46
CA PRO A 166 2.31 -15.09 0.98
C PRO A 166 1.71 -13.70 1.26
N PHE A 167 2.08 -12.67 0.50
CA PHE A 167 1.51 -11.33 0.67
C PHE A 167 0.05 -11.28 0.22
N PHE A 168 -0.30 -12.00 -0.85
CA PHE A 168 -1.68 -12.17 -1.29
C PHE A 168 -2.54 -12.78 -0.19
N TRP A 169 -2.08 -13.87 0.43
CA TRP A 169 -2.81 -14.52 1.52
C TRP A 169 -2.94 -13.61 2.74
N ALA A 170 -1.85 -12.96 3.16
CA ALA A 170 -1.89 -12.01 4.28
C ALA A 170 -2.85 -10.84 3.99
N SER A 171 -2.84 -10.32 2.75
CA SER A 171 -3.73 -9.25 2.29
C SER A 171 -5.21 -9.69 2.29
N PHE A 172 -5.49 -10.88 1.73
CA PHE A 172 -6.82 -11.46 1.69
C PHE A 172 -7.38 -11.71 3.10
N THR A 173 -6.58 -12.30 3.98
CA THR A 173 -6.96 -12.52 5.38
C THR A 173 -7.17 -11.20 6.11
N GLY A 174 -6.28 -10.22 5.93
CA GLY A 174 -6.41 -8.89 6.51
C GLY A 174 -7.74 -8.24 6.16
N ILE A 175 -8.04 -8.06 4.87
CA ILE A 175 -9.31 -7.50 4.39
C ILE A 175 -10.51 -8.30 4.90
N GLY A 176 -10.46 -9.63 4.81
CA GLY A 176 -11.56 -10.51 5.19
C GLY A 176 -11.94 -10.43 6.68
N MET A 177 -10.99 -10.02 7.53
CA MET A 177 -11.16 -9.94 8.98
C MET A 177 -11.44 -8.51 9.49
N MET A 178 -11.18 -7.46 8.70
CA MET A 178 -11.42 -6.07 9.12
C MET A 178 -12.86 -5.78 9.56
N ASN A 179 -13.86 -6.48 8.99
CA ASN A 179 -15.27 -6.29 9.37
C ASN A 179 -15.82 -7.36 10.32
N LYS A 180 -14.96 -8.29 10.78
CA LYS A 180 -15.37 -9.48 11.56
C LYS A 180 -14.67 -9.59 12.92
N SER A 181 -13.82 -8.65 13.27
CA SER A 181 -12.97 -8.71 14.45
C SER A 181 -13.05 -7.42 15.25
N GLU A 182 -12.88 -7.50 16.56
CA GLU A 182 -12.70 -6.31 17.41
C GLU A 182 -11.31 -5.66 17.24
N ALA A 183 -10.40 -6.34 16.54
CA ALA A 183 -9.04 -5.88 16.27
C ALA A 183 -8.87 -5.36 14.83
N ILE A 184 -9.84 -4.58 14.34
CA ILE A 184 -9.89 -4.10 12.95
C ILE A 184 -8.60 -3.37 12.52
N GLY A 185 -8.03 -2.54 13.40
CA GLY A 185 -6.80 -1.78 13.14
C GLY A 185 -5.57 -2.67 13.00
N ALA A 186 -5.53 -3.80 13.71
CA ALA A 186 -4.48 -4.79 13.55
C ALA A 186 -4.59 -5.53 12.21
N TRP A 187 -5.82 -5.86 11.78
CA TRP A 187 -6.06 -6.50 10.48
C TRP A 187 -5.78 -5.57 9.30
N GLU A 188 -6.08 -4.27 9.45
CA GLU A 188 -5.68 -3.26 8.48
C GLU A 188 -4.16 -3.14 8.39
N ARG A 189 -3.45 -3.07 9.51
CA ARG A 189 -1.99 -3.04 9.50
C ARG A 189 -1.37 -4.31 8.93
N LEU A 190 -1.98 -5.48 9.12
CA LEU A 190 -1.56 -6.71 8.43
C LEU A 190 -1.71 -6.57 6.91
N TRP A 191 -2.85 -6.04 6.45
CA TRP A 191 -3.10 -5.81 5.03
C TRP A 191 -2.13 -4.78 4.42
N LEU A 192 -1.92 -3.65 5.08
CA LEU A 192 -0.94 -2.63 4.69
C LEU A 192 0.49 -3.19 4.72
N GLY A 193 0.84 -3.94 5.76
CA GLY A 193 2.13 -4.60 5.93
C GLY A 193 2.41 -5.63 4.85
N ALA A 194 1.41 -6.40 4.43
CA ALA A 194 1.52 -7.32 3.30
C ALA A 194 1.83 -6.56 1.99
N SER A 195 1.16 -5.43 1.79
CA SER A 195 1.38 -4.55 0.65
C SER A 195 2.79 -3.95 0.66
N VAL A 196 3.24 -3.42 1.81
CA VAL A 196 4.62 -2.95 2.03
C VAL A 196 5.64 -4.04 1.71
N GLY A 197 5.47 -5.24 2.28
CA GLY A 197 6.41 -6.34 2.09
C GLY A 197 6.53 -6.72 0.62
N TRP A 198 5.41 -6.71 -0.11
CA TRP A 198 5.43 -6.98 -1.54
C TRP A 198 6.13 -5.87 -2.35
N LEU A 199 5.87 -4.59 -2.06
CA LEU A 199 6.56 -3.46 -2.69
C LEU A 199 8.08 -3.54 -2.50
N VAL A 200 8.54 -3.93 -1.30
CA VAL A 200 9.96 -4.17 -1.01
C VAL A 200 10.51 -5.31 -1.87
N VAL A 201 9.78 -6.42 -2.01
CA VAL A 201 10.18 -7.53 -2.90
C VAL A 201 10.33 -7.07 -4.35
N LEU A 202 9.38 -6.29 -4.87
CA LEU A 202 9.44 -5.76 -6.25
C LEU A 202 10.70 -4.91 -6.46
N ALA A 203 10.94 -3.94 -5.56
CA ALA A 203 12.09 -3.05 -5.63
C ALA A 203 13.42 -3.82 -5.53
N MET A 204 13.52 -4.75 -4.58
CA MET A 204 14.72 -5.56 -4.38
C MET A 204 14.97 -6.52 -5.55
N ALA A 205 13.94 -7.16 -6.09
CA ALA A 205 14.06 -8.02 -7.26
C ALA A 205 14.60 -7.25 -8.47
N ALA A 206 14.11 -6.03 -8.71
CA ALA A 206 14.62 -5.17 -9.78
C ALA A 206 16.10 -4.81 -9.59
N LEU A 207 16.51 -4.43 -8.37
CA LEU A 207 17.91 -4.11 -8.06
C LEU A 207 18.83 -5.33 -8.23
N LEU A 208 18.40 -6.51 -7.78
CA LEU A 208 19.16 -7.76 -7.88
C LEU A 208 19.28 -8.23 -9.34
N ALA A 209 18.20 -8.13 -10.13
CA ALA A 209 18.22 -8.48 -11.55
C ALA A 209 19.25 -7.64 -12.32
N GLN A 210 19.36 -6.34 -12.01
CA GLN A 210 20.38 -5.49 -12.62
C GLN A 210 21.80 -5.85 -12.20
N ARG A 211 22.02 -6.21 -10.92
CA ARG A 211 23.35 -6.66 -10.47
C ARG A 211 23.81 -7.90 -11.22
N ARG A 212 22.88 -8.84 -11.50
CA ARG A 212 23.17 -10.04 -12.29
C ARG A 212 23.55 -9.71 -13.74
N ARG A 213 22.85 -8.78 -14.40
CA ARG A 213 23.17 -8.35 -15.78
C ARG A 213 24.53 -7.69 -15.92
N ARG A 214 25.09 -7.13 -14.84
CA ARG A 214 26.41 -6.48 -14.83
C ARG A 214 27.58 -7.42 -14.51
N ARG A 215 27.33 -8.65 -14.06
CA ARG A 215 28.41 -9.61 -13.80
C ARG A 215 28.98 -10.08 -15.16
N PRO A 216 30.29 -9.94 -15.41
CA PRO A 216 30.92 -10.57 -16.58
C PRO A 216 30.68 -12.08 -16.55
N ALA A 217 30.45 -12.70 -17.71
CA ALA A 217 30.41 -14.15 -17.78
C ALA A 217 31.76 -14.70 -17.30
N PRO A 218 31.77 -15.77 -16.45
CA PRO A 218 33.02 -16.46 -16.15
C PRO A 218 33.61 -16.95 -17.47
N ARG A 219 34.89 -16.59 -17.70
CA ARG A 219 35.66 -17.03 -18.86
C ARG A 219 36.05 -18.48 -18.71
#